data_AF-A0A965YVD2-F1
#
_entry.id   AF-A0A965YVD2-F1
#
_cell.length_a   1.000
_cell.length_b   1.000
_cell.length_c   1.000
_cell.angle_alpha   90.00
_cell.angle_beta   90.00
_cell.angle_gamma   90.00
#
_symmetry.space_group_name_H-M   'P 1'
#
loop_
_entity.id
_entity.type
_entity.pdbx_description
1 polymer ?
#
loop_
_entity_poly.entity_id
_entity_poly.type
_entity_poly.pdbx_seq_one_letter_code
_entity_poly.pdbx_strand_id
1 'polypeptide(L)'
;MFSMLRKSMLVACTTLAYADTMSLVLENDALVGQDQHYTNGIYYTWMSENTTAFPDVLSFIDLPQKNVAFSFSHAIFTPEDKKRDSRNLDDLPYAGYMGMNLLAYKSSEHFFHEAGLNVGMVGPSTQAEELQKGFHSLIGHSKPKGWEYQLNDEMMYGISYQVGYKTAPMSLNDLSLDFTTHIRGDAGRFYTGGLLGGTLRLSSAPMKSFATIGNYIGGNESILLNYEAKKHFEWALSLGAFYNAVDRYYLIDEAIDQGYRLKKMDSLMGEKLSLDLFYDEMQLSFYLKSVDIDYKGGRSSNEKTGGMQLVWKW
;
A
#
# COMPACT_ATOMS: atom_id res chain seq x y z
N MET A 1 -30.51 -16.06 9.75
CA MET A 1 -29.31 -15.66 8.98
C MET A 1 -28.44 -14.62 9.70
N PHE A 2 -29.01 -13.63 10.38
CA PHE A 2 -28.24 -12.62 11.15
C PHE A 2 -27.53 -13.12 12.43
N SER A 3 -27.95 -14.24 13.03
CA SER A 3 -27.30 -14.75 14.26
C SER A 3 -26.05 -15.61 14.01
N MET A 4 -25.87 -16.16 12.81
CA MET A 4 -24.62 -16.84 12.44
C MET A 4 -23.50 -15.82 12.19
N LEU A 5 -23.78 -14.71 11.48
CA LEU A 5 -22.79 -13.66 11.21
C LEU A 5 -22.20 -13.05 12.50
N ARG A 6 -23.03 -12.87 13.54
CA ARG A 6 -22.59 -12.38 14.85
C ARG A 6 -21.71 -13.37 15.59
N LYS A 7 -21.99 -14.68 15.47
CA LYS A 7 -21.16 -15.73 16.08
C LYS A 7 -19.85 -15.92 15.32
N SER A 8 -19.83 -15.74 14.00
CA SER A 8 -18.61 -15.75 13.19
C SER A 8 -17.70 -14.56 13.49
N MET A 9 -18.24 -13.34 13.65
CA MET A 9 -17.46 -12.17 14.09
C MET A 9 -16.95 -12.32 15.53
N LEU A 10 -17.73 -12.93 16.43
CA LEU A 10 -17.29 -13.14 17.81
C LEU A 10 -16.17 -14.17 17.90
N VAL A 11 -16.22 -15.24 17.09
CA VAL A 11 -15.15 -16.25 17.02
C VAL A 11 -13.88 -15.67 16.37
N ALA A 12 -14.01 -14.74 15.42
CA ALA A 12 -12.87 -14.00 14.86
C ALA A 12 -12.22 -13.03 15.89
N CYS A 13 -12.98 -12.53 16.87
CA CYS A 13 -12.44 -11.69 17.94
C CYS A 13 -11.87 -12.48 19.14
N THR A 14 -12.27 -13.73 19.35
CA THR A 14 -11.87 -14.50 20.56
C THR A 14 -10.59 -15.33 20.40
N THR A 15 -9.91 -15.31 19.24
CA THR A 15 -8.62 -15.98 19.05
C THR A 15 -7.40 -15.06 19.21
N LEU A 16 -7.60 -13.81 19.64
CA LEU A 16 -6.56 -12.77 19.81
C LEU A 16 -5.75 -12.92 21.12
N ALA A 17 -5.32 -14.14 21.44
CA ALA A 17 -4.53 -14.44 22.65
C ALA A 17 -3.01 -14.46 22.41
N TYR A 18 -2.55 -13.93 21.27
CA TYR A 18 -1.15 -13.70 20.93
C TYR A 18 -0.98 -12.24 20.52
N ALA A 19 0.20 -11.67 20.76
CA ALA A 19 0.46 -10.28 20.44
C ALA A 19 0.30 -10.06 18.94
N ASP A 20 -0.46 -9.07 18.50
CA ASP A 20 -0.69 -8.82 17.07
C ASP A 20 -0.10 -7.46 16.69
N THR A 21 0.29 -7.31 15.41
CA THR A 21 0.78 -6.03 14.89
C THR A 21 -0.28 -5.38 14.01
N MET A 22 -0.55 -4.11 14.26
CA MET A 22 -1.47 -3.32 13.48
C MET A 22 -0.76 -2.13 12.84
N SER A 23 -1.28 -1.68 11.71
CA SER A 23 -0.76 -0.53 10.98
C SER A 23 -1.89 0.32 10.43
N LEU A 24 -1.73 1.63 10.52
CA LEU A 24 -2.54 2.62 9.83
C LEU A 24 -1.64 3.50 8.98
N VAL A 25 -1.90 3.56 7.69
CA VAL A 25 -1.20 4.40 6.73
C VAL A 25 -2.17 5.45 6.20
N LEU A 26 -1.72 6.69 6.15
CA LEU A 26 -2.40 7.82 5.53
C LEU A 26 -1.47 8.38 4.45
N GLU A 27 -1.91 8.34 3.20
CA GLU A 27 -1.22 8.96 2.07
C GLU A 27 -1.97 10.19 1.59
N ASN A 28 -1.24 11.23 1.23
CA ASN A 28 -1.81 12.42 0.62
C ASN A 28 -0.74 13.13 -0.23
N ASP A 29 -1.11 13.57 -1.41
CA ASP A 29 -0.25 14.31 -2.33
C ASP A 29 -0.08 15.80 -1.91
N ALA A 30 -1.02 16.35 -1.14
CA ALA A 30 -0.88 17.66 -0.50
C ALA A 30 0.30 17.73 0.48
N LEU A 31 0.74 16.59 1.05
CA LEU A 31 1.94 16.53 1.91
C LEU A 31 3.24 16.87 1.17
N VAL A 32 3.23 16.80 -0.16
CA VAL A 32 4.37 17.14 -1.04
C VAL A 32 4.11 18.36 -1.93
N GLY A 33 2.98 19.04 -1.72
CA GLY A 33 2.68 20.33 -2.34
C GLY A 33 2.26 20.27 -3.82
N GLN A 34 1.92 19.09 -4.34
CA GLN A 34 1.30 18.94 -5.65
C GLN A 34 0.10 18.00 -5.55
N ASP A 35 -1.08 18.49 -5.93
CA ASP A 35 -2.33 17.74 -5.92
C ASP A 35 -2.59 17.17 -7.33
N GLN A 36 -2.10 15.97 -7.59
CA GLN A 36 -2.10 15.33 -8.92
C GLN A 36 -3.16 14.21 -8.96
N HIS A 37 -2.79 13.01 -9.42
CA HIS A 37 -3.75 11.98 -9.84
C HIS A 37 -4.09 10.95 -8.75
N TYR A 38 -3.27 10.89 -7.70
CA TYR A 38 -3.49 10.09 -6.50
C TYR A 38 -3.62 11.04 -5.29
N THR A 39 -4.86 11.36 -4.90
CA THR A 39 -5.11 12.43 -3.91
C THR A 39 -5.04 11.96 -2.47
N ASN A 40 -5.55 10.75 -2.18
CA ASN A 40 -5.58 10.26 -0.82
C ASN A 40 -5.67 8.74 -0.76
N GLY A 41 -5.05 8.17 0.27
CA GLY A 41 -5.29 6.79 0.66
C GLY A 41 -5.29 6.59 2.17
N ILE A 42 -6.11 5.63 2.59
CA ILE A 42 -6.17 5.13 3.96
C ILE A 42 -6.01 3.62 3.88
N TYR A 43 -5.01 3.11 4.59
CA TYR A 43 -4.74 1.68 4.64
C TYR A 43 -4.65 1.22 6.07
N TYR A 44 -5.46 0.23 6.43
CA TYR A 44 -5.41 -0.39 7.74
C TYR A 44 -5.03 -1.85 7.57
N THR A 45 -4.02 -2.30 8.30
CA THR A 45 -3.57 -3.68 8.28
C THR A 45 -3.54 -4.23 9.70
N TRP A 46 -4.06 -5.44 9.87
CA TRP A 46 -3.80 -6.28 11.03
C TRP A 46 -2.98 -7.48 10.57
N MET A 47 -1.94 -7.84 11.33
CA MET A 47 -1.09 -8.99 11.09
C MET A 47 -0.96 -9.79 12.37
N SER A 48 -1.30 -11.07 12.28
CA SER A 48 -1.07 -12.03 13.37
C SER A 48 0.41 -12.23 13.66
N GLU A 49 0.74 -12.48 14.92
CA GLU A 49 2.01 -13.14 15.23
C GLU A 49 1.97 -14.64 14.95
N ASN A 50 3.15 -15.17 14.62
CA ASN A 50 3.45 -16.57 14.32
C ASN A 50 2.30 -17.57 14.63
N THR A 51 1.39 -17.74 13.67
CA THR A 51 0.07 -18.34 13.91
C THR A 51 -0.07 -19.73 13.31
N THR A 52 -0.68 -20.64 14.08
CA THR A 52 -1.09 -21.97 13.63
C THR A 52 -2.60 -22.07 13.39
N ALA A 53 -3.36 -21.00 13.66
CA ALA A 53 -4.82 -21.01 13.62
C ALA A 53 -5.41 -21.05 12.20
N PHE A 54 -4.65 -20.60 11.19
CA PHE A 54 -5.09 -20.56 9.80
C PHE A 54 -4.43 -21.65 8.95
N PRO A 55 -5.07 -22.15 7.88
CA PRO A 55 -4.44 -23.08 6.94
C PRO A 55 -3.13 -22.53 6.38
N ASP A 56 -2.11 -23.40 6.30
CA ASP A 56 -0.83 -23.03 5.71
C ASP A 56 -0.87 -23.23 4.18
N VAL A 57 -1.26 -22.18 3.46
CA VAL A 57 -1.31 -22.17 1.99
C VAL A 57 0.07 -22.11 1.34
N LEU A 58 1.13 -21.86 2.13
CA LEU A 58 2.53 -21.83 1.71
C LEU A 58 3.34 -22.95 2.37
N SER A 59 2.71 -24.10 2.67
CA SER A 59 3.36 -25.22 3.36
C SER A 59 4.54 -25.84 2.61
N PHE A 60 4.66 -25.57 1.31
CA PHE A 60 5.80 -25.95 0.47
C PHE A 60 7.04 -25.04 0.64
N ILE A 61 6.91 -23.94 1.40
CA ILE A 61 8.01 -23.05 1.77
C ILE A 61 8.41 -23.32 3.23
N ASP A 62 9.64 -23.80 3.41
CA ASP A 62 10.21 -24.13 4.71
C ASP A 62 10.88 -22.91 5.35
N LEU A 63 10.08 -22.07 6.01
CA LEU A 63 10.55 -20.94 6.82
C LEU A 63 9.84 -20.93 8.18
N PRO A 64 10.54 -20.46 9.25
CA PRO A 64 10.11 -20.69 10.63
C PRO A 64 8.92 -19.85 11.08
N GLN A 65 8.74 -18.65 10.52
CA GLN A 65 7.64 -17.76 10.89
C GLN A 65 6.49 -17.91 9.91
N LYS A 66 5.26 -17.88 10.44
CA LYS A 66 4.03 -17.89 9.65
C LYS A 66 3.08 -16.81 10.13
N ASN A 67 2.70 -15.91 9.24
CA ASN A 67 1.76 -14.83 9.57
C ASN A 67 0.59 -14.84 8.60
N VAL A 68 -0.57 -14.43 9.07
CA VAL A 68 -1.71 -14.02 8.24
C VAL A 68 -1.98 -12.56 8.49
N ALA A 69 -2.27 -11.80 7.43
CA ALA A 69 -2.67 -10.42 7.54
C ALA A 69 -3.98 -10.15 6.78
N PHE A 70 -4.73 -9.19 7.30
CA PHE A 70 -5.94 -8.65 6.71
C PHE A 70 -5.71 -7.16 6.53
N SER A 71 -5.84 -6.67 5.30
CA SER A 71 -5.65 -5.26 4.97
C SER A 71 -6.94 -4.69 4.37
N PHE A 72 -7.28 -3.46 4.74
CA PHE A 72 -8.34 -2.67 4.13
C PHE A 72 -7.71 -1.43 3.49
N SER A 73 -8.14 -1.12 2.29
CA SER A 73 -7.64 0.00 1.49
C SER A 73 -8.79 0.85 1.02
N HIS A 74 -8.68 2.16 1.15
CA HIS A 74 -9.51 3.13 0.46
C HIS A 74 -8.61 4.15 -0.23
N ALA A 75 -8.85 4.43 -1.51
CA ALA A 75 -8.06 5.37 -2.28
C ALA A 75 -8.95 6.25 -3.16
N ILE A 76 -8.52 7.49 -3.35
CA ILE A 76 -9.22 8.52 -4.11
C ILE A 76 -8.30 9.01 -5.24
N PHE A 77 -8.77 8.86 -6.46
CA PHE A 77 -8.11 9.31 -7.69
C PHE A 77 -8.89 10.46 -8.30
N THR A 78 -8.19 11.45 -8.82
CA THR A 78 -8.80 12.67 -9.37
C THR A 78 -8.05 13.17 -10.59
N PRO A 79 -8.69 13.97 -11.45
CA PRO A 79 -7.97 14.81 -12.40
C PRO A 79 -7.13 15.88 -11.68
N GLU A 80 -6.17 16.47 -12.40
CA GLU A 80 -5.35 17.59 -11.93
C GLU A 80 -6.24 18.82 -11.61
N ASP A 81 -7.16 19.17 -12.52
CA ASP A 81 -8.07 20.31 -12.32
C ASP A 81 -9.39 19.89 -11.65
N LYS A 82 -9.38 19.95 -10.31
CA LYS A 82 -10.54 19.64 -9.47
C LYS A 82 -11.62 20.72 -9.43
N LYS A 83 -11.38 21.90 -10.03
CA LYS A 83 -12.36 23.00 -10.07
C LYS A 83 -13.29 22.88 -11.27
N ARG A 84 -12.89 22.12 -12.28
CA ARG A 84 -13.66 21.84 -13.48
C ARG A 84 -14.89 20.99 -13.16
N ASP A 85 -16.04 21.40 -13.66
CA ASP A 85 -17.34 20.73 -13.53
C ASP A 85 -17.79 20.06 -14.84
N SER A 86 -16.87 19.85 -15.76
CA SER A 86 -17.09 19.15 -17.02
C SER A 86 -16.06 18.06 -17.18
N ARG A 87 -16.45 16.98 -17.87
CA ARG A 87 -15.55 15.86 -18.18
C ARG A 87 -14.29 16.36 -18.90
N ASN A 88 -13.12 15.96 -18.39
CA ASN A 88 -11.83 16.23 -19.02
C ASN A 88 -11.28 14.95 -19.65
N LEU A 89 -11.40 14.81 -20.97
CA LEU A 89 -10.96 13.59 -21.65
C LEU A 89 -9.43 13.48 -21.80
N ASP A 90 -8.67 14.52 -21.47
CA ASP A 90 -7.19 14.51 -21.56
C ASP A 90 -6.51 14.15 -20.22
N ASP A 91 -7.29 13.73 -19.23
CA ASP A 91 -6.82 13.53 -17.86
C ASP A 91 -7.54 12.37 -17.18
N LEU A 92 -7.06 11.92 -16.02
CA LEU A 92 -7.70 10.80 -15.32
C LEU A 92 -9.13 11.15 -14.87
N PRO A 93 -10.10 10.23 -15.02
CA PRO A 93 -11.40 10.39 -14.38
C PRO A 93 -11.25 10.39 -12.86
N TYR A 94 -12.26 10.96 -12.20
CA TYR A 94 -12.46 10.64 -10.79
C TYR A 94 -12.70 9.14 -10.61
N ALA A 95 -12.15 8.57 -9.56
CA ALA A 95 -12.46 7.21 -9.15
C ALA A 95 -12.20 7.05 -7.66
N GLY A 96 -13.11 6.38 -6.97
CA GLY A 96 -12.81 5.79 -5.67
C GLY A 96 -12.47 4.33 -5.82
N TYR A 97 -11.52 3.83 -5.03
CA TYR A 97 -11.21 2.42 -4.88
C TYR A 97 -11.38 2.02 -3.41
N MET A 98 -12.02 0.87 -3.17
CA MET A 98 -12.08 0.23 -1.86
C MET A 98 -11.69 -1.23 -2.02
N GLY A 99 -10.79 -1.72 -1.18
CA GLY A 99 -10.25 -3.08 -1.29
C GLY A 99 -9.98 -3.74 0.04
N MET A 100 -9.94 -5.07 0.01
CA MET A 100 -9.50 -5.93 1.10
C MET A 100 -8.44 -6.91 0.58
N ASN A 101 -7.35 -7.06 1.33
CA ASN A 101 -6.34 -8.09 1.08
C ASN A 101 -6.37 -9.15 2.16
N LEU A 102 -6.35 -10.42 1.76
CA LEU A 102 -6.09 -11.57 2.60
C LEU A 102 -4.69 -12.08 2.27
N LEU A 103 -3.77 -12.03 3.22
CA LEU A 103 -2.35 -12.28 3.00
C LEU A 103 -1.87 -13.43 3.88
N ALA A 104 -1.07 -14.31 3.31
CA ALA A 104 -0.38 -15.39 4.01
C ALA A 104 1.13 -15.24 3.81
N TYR A 105 1.88 -15.39 4.90
CA TYR A 105 3.32 -15.20 4.93
C TYR A 105 4.07 -16.40 5.47
N LYS A 106 5.26 -16.60 4.90
CA LYS A 106 6.33 -17.43 5.45
C LYS A 106 7.58 -16.57 5.54
N SER A 107 8.21 -16.46 6.70
CA SER A 107 9.41 -15.62 6.84
C SER A 107 10.48 -16.19 7.77
N SER A 108 11.71 -15.72 7.56
CA SER A 108 12.87 -15.86 8.44
C SER A 108 13.49 -14.48 8.64
N GLU A 109 14.69 -14.42 9.23
CA GLU A 109 15.45 -13.18 9.34
C GLU A 109 15.82 -12.56 7.98
N HIS A 110 16.03 -13.40 6.96
CA HIS A 110 16.56 -12.98 5.67
C HIS A 110 15.58 -13.11 4.53
N PHE A 111 14.57 -13.99 4.62
CA PHE A 111 13.65 -14.23 3.51
C PHE A 111 12.22 -14.07 3.96
N PHE A 112 11.37 -13.61 3.05
CA PHE A 112 9.93 -13.77 3.20
C PHE A 112 9.28 -14.15 1.88
N HIS A 113 8.15 -14.83 2.00
CA HIS A 113 7.21 -15.13 0.94
C HIS A 113 5.84 -14.64 1.38
N GLU A 114 5.13 -13.98 0.48
CA GLU A 114 3.76 -13.46 0.65
C GLU A 114 2.90 -14.02 -0.48
N ALA A 115 1.74 -14.58 -0.15
CA ALA A 115 0.68 -14.85 -1.11
C ALA A 115 -0.56 -14.06 -0.71
N GLY A 116 -1.19 -13.38 -1.68
CA GLY A 116 -2.32 -12.51 -1.44
C GLY A 116 -3.52 -12.79 -2.32
N LEU A 117 -4.71 -12.62 -1.75
CA LEU A 117 -5.98 -12.50 -2.46
C LEU A 117 -6.52 -11.09 -2.23
N ASN A 118 -6.77 -10.36 -3.31
CA ASN A 118 -7.39 -9.04 -3.31
C ASN A 118 -8.84 -9.15 -3.79
N VAL A 119 -9.74 -8.48 -3.08
CA VAL A 119 -11.12 -8.22 -3.54
C VAL A 119 -11.47 -6.77 -3.23
N GLY A 120 -12.24 -6.14 -4.10
CA GLY A 120 -12.54 -4.72 -3.96
C GLY A 120 -13.56 -4.23 -4.97
N MET A 121 -13.67 -2.91 -5.07
CA MET A 121 -14.59 -2.22 -5.95
C MET A 121 -13.99 -0.87 -6.35
N VAL A 122 -14.25 -0.46 -7.59
CA VAL A 122 -14.09 0.92 -8.06
C VAL A 122 -15.48 1.50 -8.28
N GLY A 123 -15.65 2.81 -8.08
CA GLY A 123 -16.85 3.55 -8.47
C GLY A 123 -17.60 4.24 -7.33
N PRO A 124 -18.81 4.78 -7.59
CA PRO A 124 -19.58 5.56 -6.61
C PRO A 124 -19.86 4.84 -5.29
N SER A 125 -20.02 3.50 -5.30
CA SER A 125 -20.29 2.71 -4.09
C SER A 125 -19.14 2.74 -3.08
N THR A 126 -17.95 3.20 -3.47
CA THR A 126 -16.82 3.42 -2.56
C THR A 126 -16.94 4.70 -1.72
N GLN A 127 -17.91 5.58 -2.01
CA GLN A 127 -18.17 6.84 -1.30
C GLN A 127 -16.97 7.81 -1.25
N ALA A 128 -16.10 7.74 -2.25
CA ALA A 128 -14.92 8.61 -2.34
C ALA A 128 -15.29 10.10 -2.48
N GLU A 129 -16.37 10.40 -3.21
CA GLU A 129 -16.88 11.78 -3.36
C GLU A 129 -17.23 12.39 -2.00
N GLU A 130 -18.02 11.69 -1.20
CA GLU A 130 -18.49 12.14 0.11
C GLU A 130 -17.32 12.31 1.07
N LEU A 131 -16.39 11.36 1.08
CA LEU A 131 -15.19 11.43 1.92
C LEU A 131 -14.31 12.63 1.55
N GLN A 132 -14.03 12.83 0.26
CA GLN A 132 -13.21 13.95 -0.19
C GLN A 132 -13.89 15.30 0.11
N LYS A 133 -15.17 15.44 -0.23
CA LYS A 133 -15.93 16.68 0.04
C LYS A 133 -16.10 16.94 1.54
N GLY A 134 -16.26 15.88 2.35
CA GLY A 134 -16.33 15.94 3.80
C GLY A 134 -15.03 16.45 4.40
N PHE A 135 -13.89 15.85 4.01
CA PHE A 135 -12.56 16.28 4.45
C PHE A 135 -12.28 17.73 4.04
N HIS A 136 -12.51 18.11 2.78
CA HIS A 136 -12.34 19.50 2.32
C HIS A 136 -13.18 20.49 3.14
N SER A 137 -14.41 20.10 3.51
CA SER A 137 -15.25 20.95 4.36
C SER A 137 -14.68 21.10 5.77
N LEU A 138 -14.14 20.03 6.34
CA LEU A 138 -13.55 20.02 7.68
C LEU A 138 -12.33 20.94 7.77
N ILE A 139 -11.48 20.94 6.74
CA ILE A 139 -10.25 21.77 6.70
C ILE A 139 -10.46 23.14 6.05
N GLY A 140 -11.68 23.49 5.64
CA GLY A 140 -12.01 24.80 5.07
C GLY A 140 -11.58 25.01 3.61
N HIS A 141 -11.34 23.94 2.85
CA HIS A 141 -10.98 23.99 1.43
C HIS A 141 -12.22 23.95 0.50
N SER A 142 -12.06 24.43 -0.73
CA SER A 142 -13.11 24.34 -1.76
C SER A 142 -13.40 22.89 -2.12
N LYS A 143 -14.68 22.55 -2.27
CA LYS A 143 -15.10 21.20 -2.69
C LYS A 143 -14.75 20.94 -4.17
N PRO A 144 -14.22 19.74 -4.48
CA PRO A 144 -13.97 19.33 -5.86
C PRO A 144 -15.29 19.16 -6.63
N LYS A 145 -15.23 19.42 -7.93
CA LYS A 145 -16.35 19.28 -8.89
C LYS A 145 -16.03 18.21 -9.93
N GLY A 146 -17.04 17.70 -10.64
CA GLY A 146 -16.87 16.72 -11.71
C GLY A 146 -16.97 15.25 -11.28
N TRP A 147 -17.30 14.98 -10.01
CA TRP A 147 -17.53 13.63 -9.48
C TRP A 147 -18.68 12.89 -10.17
N GLU A 148 -19.61 13.62 -10.80
CA GLU A 148 -20.66 13.07 -11.68
C GLU A 148 -20.11 12.36 -12.93
N TYR A 149 -18.83 12.54 -13.25
CA TYR A 149 -18.13 11.88 -14.37
C TYR A 149 -17.12 10.82 -13.91
N GLN A 150 -17.21 10.35 -12.67
CA GLN A 150 -16.34 9.30 -12.15
C GLN A 150 -16.56 7.95 -12.86
N LEU A 151 -15.59 7.04 -12.75
CA LEU A 151 -15.75 5.66 -13.23
C LEU A 151 -16.93 4.97 -12.53
N ASN A 152 -17.63 4.09 -13.26
CA ASN A 152 -18.79 3.36 -12.73
C ASN A 152 -18.39 2.26 -11.73
N ASP A 153 -19.39 1.77 -10.99
CA ASP A 153 -19.22 0.65 -10.08
C ASP A 153 -18.76 -0.61 -10.81
N GLU A 154 -17.63 -1.15 -10.37
CA GLU A 154 -17.07 -2.38 -10.91
C GLU A 154 -16.35 -3.19 -9.83
N MET A 155 -16.56 -4.51 -9.82
CA MET A 155 -15.95 -5.41 -8.86
C MET A 155 -14.51 -5.71 -9.25
N MET A 156 -13.59 -5.58 -8.29
CA MET A 156 -12.17 -5.83 -8.44
C MET A 156 -11.74 -7.10 -7.70
N TYR A 157 -10.89 -7.90 -8.33
CA TYR A 157 -10.33 -9.09 -7.71
C TYR A 157 -8.97 -9.40 -8.30
N GLY A 158 -8.12 -10.09 -7.54
CA GLY A 158 -6.81 -10.50 -8.02
C GLY A 158 -6.08 -11.38 -7.01
N ILE A 159 -4.98 -11.95 -7.47
CA ILE A 159 -4.03 -12.67 -6.64
C ILE A 159 -2.65 -12.03 -6.77
N SER A 160 -1.83 -12.21 -5.75
CA SER A 160 -0.47 -11.70 -5.73
C SER A 160 0.48 -12.70 -5.09
N TYR A 161 1.74 -12.60 -5.47
CA TYR A 161 2.83 -13.31 -4.82
C TYR A 161 4.07 -12.43 -4.78
N GLN A 162 4.71 -12.37 -3.61
CA GLN A 162 5.93 -11.60 -3.41
C GLN A 162 6.96 -12.43 -2.66
N VAL A 163 8.22 -12.29 -3.08
CA VAL A 163 9.37 -12.84 -2.35
C VAL A 163 10.37 -11.73 -2.13
N GLY A 164 10.95 -11.68 -0.93
CA GLY A 164 11.99 -10.73 -0.60
C GLY A 164 13.16 -11.35 0.14
N TYR A 165 14.32 -10.72 -0.02
CA TYR A 165 15.56 -11.06 0.64
C TYR A 165 16.12 -9.82 1.33
N LYS A 166 16.59 -9.96 2.57
CA LYS A 166 17.31 -8.94 3.32
C LYS A 166 18.68 -9.47 3.74
N THR A 167 19.72 -8.68 3.50
CA THR A 167 21.08 -9.00 3.91
C THR A 167 21.20 -9.07 5.43
N ALA A 168 22.25 -9.75 5.93
CA ALA A 168 22.67 -9.53 7.30
C ALA A 168 23.06 -8.05 7.49
N PRO A 169 22.77 -7.45 8.66
CA PRO A 169 23.15 -6.07 8.94
C PRO A 169 24.67 -5.94 9.02
N MET A 170 25.21 -4.92 8.37
CA MET A 170 26.61 -4.51 8.50
C MET A 170 26.70 -3.43 9.58
N SER A 171 27.54 -3.66 10.60
CA SER A 171 27.82 -2.67 11.64
C SER A 171 28.74 -1.57 11.11
N LEU A 172 28.32 -0.31 11.29
CA LEU A 172 29.06 0.91 10.97
C LEU A 172 29.18 1.74 12.26
N ASN A 173 30.13 1.37 13.12
CA ASN A 173 30.19 1.85 14.51
C ASN A 173 28.85 1.59 15.25
N ASP A 174 28.20 2.65 15.75
CA ASP A 174 26.92 2.59 16.45
C ASP A 174 25.71 2.53 15.49
N LEU A 175 25.95 2.37 14.19
CA LEU A 175 24.91 2.27 13.17
C LEU A 175 24.87 0.87 12.55
N SER A 176 23.73 0.53 11.96
CA SER A 176 23.48 -0.71 11.24
C SER A 176 22.98 -0.41 9.84
N LEU A 177 23.59 -1.04 8.84
CA LEU A 177 23.19 -0.94 7.43
C LEU A 177 22.69 -2.29 6.93
N ASP A 178 21.48 -2.34 6.36
CA ASP A 178 20.97 -3.51 5.66
C ASP A 178 20.41 -3.15 4.28
N PHE A 179 20.33 -4.15 3.41
CA PHE A 179 19.74 -4.01 2.09
C PHE A 179 18.66 -5.07 1.89
N THR A 180 17.48 -4.64 1.44
CA THR A 180 16.34 -5.51 1.14
C THR A 180 16.00 -5.44 -0.35
N THR A 181 15.91 -6.58 -1.01
CA THR A 181 15.36 -6.72 -2.37
C THR A 181 14.06 -7.51 -2.35
N HIS A 182 13.17 -7.26 -3.30
CA HIS A 182 11.95 -8.03 -3.47
C HIS A 182 11.47 -7.99 -4.91
N ILE A 183 10.77 -9.06 -5.28
CA ILE A 183 10.00 -9.14 -6.51
C ILE A 183 8.57 -9.53 -6.18
N ARG A 184 7.61 -8.90 -6.84
CA ARG A 184 6.18 -9.12 -6.68
C ARG A 184 5.55 -9.30 -8.05
N GLY A 185 4.61 -10.23 -8.16
CA GLY A 185 3.72 -10.37 -9.31
C GLY A 185 2.28 -10.28 -8.84
N ASP A 186 1.46 -9.56 -9.61
CA ASP A 186 0.04 -9.41 -9.37
C ASP A 186 -0.72 -9.79 -10.64
N ALA A 187 -1.82 -10.52 -10.49
CA ALA A 187 -2.72 -10.89 -11.57
C ALA A 187 -4.15 -10.67 -11.12
N GLY A 188 -4.81 -9.69 -11.72
CA GLY A 188 -6.13 -9.24 -11.27
C GLY A 188 -6.78 -8.23 -12.19
N ARG A 189 -8.05 -7.98 -11.92
CA ARG A 189 -8.88 -7.05 -12.69
C ARG A 189 -8.49 -5.60 -12.45
N PHE A 190 -8.19 -5.22 -11.21
CA PHE A 190 -7.73 -3.87 -10.88
C PHE A 190 -6.32 -3.62 -11.40
N TYR A 191 -5.43 -4.59 -11.21
CA TYR A 191 -4.03 -4.48 -11.53
C TYR A 191 -3.44 -5.84 -11.96
N THR A 192 -2.65 -5.83 -13.03
CA THR A 192 -1.81 -6.97 -13.44
C THR A 192 -0.44 -6.45 -13.85
N GLY A 193 0.62 -7.00 -13.26
CA GLY A 193 1.97 -6.53 -13.48
C GLY A 193 3.00 -7.19 -12.58
N GLY A 194 4.22 -6.67 -12.60
CA GLY A 194 5.32 -7.16 -11.79
C GLY A 194 6.25 -6.04 -11.32
N LEU A 195 6.55 -6.04 -10.03
CA LEU A 195 7.39 -5.06 -9.37
C LEU A 195 8.70 -5.69 -8.93
N LEU A 196 9.81 -5.01 -9.21
CA LEU A 196 11.14 -5.27 -8.65
C LEU A 196 11.55 -4.06 -7.83
N GLY A 197 11.95 -4.27 -6.58
CA GLY A 197 12.38 -3.19 -5.70
C GLY A 197 13.59 -3.54 -4.85
N GLY A 198 14.40 -2.53 -4.54
CA GLY A 198 15.56 -2.61 -3.67
C GLY A 198 15.60 -1.41 -2.72
N THR A 199 15.91 -1.63 -1.45
CA THR A 199 15.94 -0.58 -0.42
C THR A 199 17.16 -0.76 0.47
N LEU A 200 17.94 0.31 0.60
CA LEU A 200 19.02 0.42 1.57
C LEU A 200 18.49 1.09 2.83
N ARG A 201 18.75 0.51 4.00
CA ARG A 201 18.32 1.05 5.30
C ARG A 201 19.50 1.25 6.22
N LEU A 202 19.70 2.49 6.67
CA LEU A 202 20.60 2.87 7.75
C LEU A 202 19.79 3.02 9.03
N SER A 203 20.25 2.48 10.15
CA SER A 203 19.49 2.45 11.40
C SER A 203 20.40 2.57 12.62
N SER A 204 19.85 3.04 13.74
CA SER A 204 20.57 3.13 15.02
C SER A 204 20.78 1.77 15.70
N ALA A 205 20.04 0.75 15.30
CA ALA A 205 20.19 -0.62 15.77
C ALA A 205 19.79 -1.60 14.66
N PRO A 206 20.31 -2.84 14.66
CA PRO A 206 19.87 -3.87 13.73
C PRO A 206 18.34 -4.09 13.76
N MET A 207 17.74 -4.09 12.58
CA MET A 207 16.30 -4.21 12.39
C MET A 207 15.94 -5.58 11.82
N LYS A 208 15.05 -6.32 12.49
CA LYS A 208 14.56 -7.63 12.02
C LYS A 208 13.52 -7.50 10.90
N SER A 209 12.78 -6.40 10.86
CA SER A 209 11.80 -6.12 9.80
C SER A 209 12.44 -5.97 8.41
N PHE A 210 11.61 -6.04 7.38
CA PHE A 210 12.02 -5.82 5.99
C PHE A 210 11.69 -4.38 5.58
N ALA A 211 12.64 -3.71 4.93
CA ALA A 211 12.40 -2.40 4.33
C ALA A 211 12.09 -2.60 2.84
N THR A 212 10.82 -2.66 2.47
CA THR A 212 10.40 -2.80 1.06
C THR A 212 9.83 -1.48 0.54
N ILE A 213 9.65 -1.39 -0.77
CA ILE A 213 9.05 -0.21 -1.42
C ILE A 213 7.54 -0.14 -1.11
N GLY A 214 6.93 -1.30 -0.86
CA GLY A 214 5.48 -1.45 -0.70
C GLY A 214 4.78 -1.66 -2.04
N ASN A 215 3.47 -1.62 -2.01
CA ASN A 215 2.65 -1.76 -3.21
C ASN A 215 2.69 -0.51 -4.08
N TYR A 216 2.31 -0.66 -5.36
CA TYR A 216 2.10 0.50 -6.22
C TYR A 216 0.95 1.37 -5.68
N ILE A 217 -0.18 0.73 -5.36
CA ILE A 217 -1.35 1.26 -4.66
C ILE A 217 -1.65 0.32 -3.51
N GLY A 218 -1.81 0.83 -2.29
CA GLY A 218 -1.89 0.00 -1.09
C GLY A 218 -0.92 0.42 -0.02
N GLY A 219 -1.09 -0.15 1.17
CA GLY A 219 -0.08 -0.09 2.23
C GLY A 219 1.16 -0.91 1.87
N ASN A 220 2.15 -0.88 2.77
CA ASN A 220 3.29 -1.79 2.74
C ASN A 220 3.15 -2.82 3.87
N GLU A 221 2.39 -3.89 3.66
CA GLU A 221 2.12 -4.88 4.70
C GLU A 221 3.38 -5.66 5.12
N SER A 222 4.32 -5.86 4.20
CA SER A 222 5.59 -6.55 4.45
C SER A 222 6.49 -5.87 5.50
N ILE A 223 6.30 -4.57 5.79
CA ILE A 223 7.08 -3.88 6.83
C ILE A 223 6.76 -4.38 8.25
N LEU A 224 5.59 -5.01 8.43
CA LEU A 224 5.14 -5.55 9.72
C LEU A 224 5.76 -6.91 10.02
N LEU A 225 6.29 -7.61 9.00
CA LEU A 225 6.98 -8.87 9.19
C LEU A 225 8.19 -8.69 10.09
N ASN A 226 8.32 -9.56 11.08
CA ASN A 226 9.39 -9.52 12.09
C ASN A 226 9.50 -8.16 12.82
N TYR A 227 8.40 -7.40 12.91
CA TYR A 227 8.37 -6.19 13.71
C TYR A 227 8.65 -6.52 15.18
N GLU A 228 9.57 -5.75 15.77
CA GLU A 228 10.01 -5.93 17.15
C GLU A 228 9.97 -4.57 17.87
N ALA A 229 9.19 -4.53 18.95
CA ALA A 229 9.12 -3.38 19.84
C ALA A 229 10.51 -2.98 20.36
N LYS A 230 10.76 -1.67 20.48
CA LYS A 230 12.06 -1.12 20.88
C LYS A 230 11.90 -0.37 22.20
N LYS A 231 12.47 -0.91 23.28
CA LYS A 231 12.38 -0.30 24.63
C LYS A 231 12.98 1.11 24.73
N HIS A 232 13.88 1.45 23.82
CA HIS A 232 14.51 2.75 23.73
C HIS A 232 14.21 3.35 22.37
N PHE A 233 14.39 4.66 22.27
CA PHE A 233 14.23 5.36 21.00
C PHE A 233 15.26 4.83 19.99
N GLU A 234 14.76 4.33 18.86
CA GLU A 234 15.55 3.91 17.71
C GLU A 234 15.02 4.59 16.46
N TRP A 235 15.85 4.69 15.41
CA TRP A 235 15.44 5.25 14.13
C TRP A 235 16.01 4.46 12.97
N ALA A 236 15.35 4.57 11.81
CA ALA A 236 15.87 4.10 10.55
C ALA A 236 15.58 5.10 9.42
N LEU A 237 16.53 5.26 8.51
CA LEU A 237 16.41 6.00 7.28
C LEU A 237 16.57 5.02 6.11
N SER A 238 15.57 4.93 5.26
CA SER A 238 15.58 4.01 4.11
C SER A 238 15.49 4.76 2.80
N LEU A 239 16.34 4.39 1.84
CA LEU A 239 16.29 4.85 0.46
C LEU A 239 16.12 3.64 -0.45
N GLY A 240 15.02 3.61 -1.20
CA GLY A 240 14.75 2.54 -2.14
C GLY A 240 14.41 3.05 -3.53
N ALA A 241 14.60 2.15 -4.50
CA ALA A 241 14.21 2.34 -5.89
C ALA A 241 13.46 1.10 -6.39
N PHE A 242 12.59 1.29 -7.37
CA PHE A 242 11.80 0.22 -7.96
C PHE A 242 11.51 0.45 -9.43
N TYR A 243 11.23 -0.66 -10.10
CA TYR A 243 10.69 -0.72 -11.44
C TYR A 243 9.45 -1.61 -11.41
N ASN A 244 8.40 -1.18 -12.08
CA ASN A 244 7.15 -1.89 -12.14
C ASN A 244 6.66 -1.97 -13.59
N ALA A 245 6.60 -3.18 -14.13
CA ALA A 245 6.02 -3.45 -15.44
C ALA A 245 4.52 -3.69 -15.28
N VAL A 246 3.72 -3.03 -16.12
CA VAL A 246 2.27 -2.99 -15.99
C VAL A 246 1.64 -3.49 -17.27
N ASP A 247 0.82 -4.54 -17.17
CA ASP A 247 0.00 -5.01 -18.27
C ASP A 247 -1.43 -4.48 -18.16
N ARG A 248 -1.95 -4.34 -16.94
CA ARG A 248 -3.29 -3.82 -16.70
C ARG A 248 -3.30 -2.89 -15.52
N TYR A 249 -3.95 -1.75 -15.71
CA TYR A 249 -4.33 -0.87 -14.62
C TYR A 249 -5.72 -0.30 -14.90
N TYR A 250 -6.71 -0.80 -14.16
CA TYR A 250 -8.13 -0.60 -14.45
C TYR A 250 -8.51 0.88 -14.63
N LEU A 251 -7.96 1.78 -13.81
CA LEU A 251 -8.32 3.20 -13.90
C LEU A 251 -7.95 3.84 -15.23
N ILE A 252 -6.79 3.48 -15.81
CA ILE A 252 -6.34 3.99 -17.10
C ILE A 252 -7.04 3.24 -18.23
N ASP A 253 -7.07 1.91 -18.16
CA ASP A 253 -7.59 1.07 -19.22
C ASP A 253 -9.10 1.32 -19.44
N GLU A 254 -9.88 1.36 -18.35
CA GLU A 254 -11.32 1.67 -18.41
C GLU A 254 -11.57 3.11 -18.88
N ALA A 255 -10.73 4.07 -18.48
CA ALA A 255 -10.84 5.43 -18.98
C ALA A 255 -10.63 5.47 -20.51
N ILE A 256 -9.63 4.78 -21.03
CA ILE A 256 -9.40 4.66 -22.48
C ILE A 256 -10.63 4.06 -23.17
N ASP A 257 -11.18 2.97 -22.62
CA ASP A 257 -12.39 2.31 -23.14
C ASP A 257 -13.61 3.24 -23.14
N GLN A 258 -13.71 4.15 -22.16
CA GLN A 258 -14.74 5.18 -22.10
C GLN A 258 -14.45 6.42 -22.98
N GLY A 259 -13.38 6.41 -23.77
CA GLY A 259 -13.03 7.45 -24.74
C GLY A 259 -12.13 8.56 -24.22
N TYR A 260 -11.47 8.37 -23.07
CA TYR A 260 -10.40 9.28 -22.63
C TYR A 260 -9.17 9.14 -23.53
N ARG A 261 -8.49 10.26 -23.80
CA ARG A 261 -7.28 10.36 -24.63
C ARG A 261 -6.04 10.14 -23.78
N LEU A 262 -5.98 9.00 -23.11
CA LEU A 262 -4.84 8.56 -22.31
C LEU A 262 -4.03 7.50 -23.07
N LYS A 263 -2.76 7.36 -22.70
CA LYS A 263 -1.90 6.26 -23.14
C LYS A 263 -1.93 5.17 -22.07
N LYS A 264 -2.00 3.91 -22.51
CA LYS A 264 -1.86 2.75 -21.63
C LYS A 264 -0.54 2.84 -20.85
N MET A 265 -0.59 2.52 -19.56
CA MET A 265 0.60 2.50 -18.71
C MET A 265 1.31 1.16 -18.86
N ASP A 266 2.49 1.18 -19.47
CA ASP A 266 3.30 -0.04 -19.69
C ASP A 266 4.29 -0.30 -18.55
N SER A 267 4.77 0.76 -17.91
CA SER A 267 5.71 0.68 -16.80
C SER A 267 5.78 1.99 -16.02
N LEU A 268 6.39 1.90 -14.84
CA LEU A 268 6.79 3.04 -14.04
C LEU A 268 8.04 2.68 -13.25
N MET A 269 8.82 3.70 -12.93
CA MET A 269 9.96 3.58 -12.02
C MET A 269 9.87 4.68 -10.97
N GLY A 270 10.53 4.47 -9.85
CA GLY A 270 10.53 5.50 -8.83
C GLY A 270 11.46 5.21 -7.68
N GLU A 271 11.47 6.16 -6.77
CA GLU A 271 12.23 6.12 -5.54
C GLU A 271 11.35 6.40 -4.33
N LYS A 272 11.78 5.87 -3.18
CA LYS A 272 11.12 6.08 -1.90
C LYS A 272 12.17 6.40 -0.84
N LEU A 273 11.99 7.51 -0.15
CA LEU A 273 12.75 7.87 1.05
C LEU A 273 11.82 7.75 2.25
N SER A 274 12.22 7.02 3.30
CA SER A 274 11.45 6.92 4.54
C SER A 274 12.30 7.16 5.78
N LEU A 275 11.69 7.79 6.78
CA LEU A 275 12.19 7.94 8.14
C LEU A 275 11.24 7.19 9.08
N ASP A 276 11.77 6.21 9.80
CA ASP A 276 11.05 5.39 10.76
C ASP A 276 11.57 5.72 12.17
N LEU A 277 10.66 6.02 13.09
CA LEU A 277 10.94 6.34 14.49
C LEU A 277 10.28 5.28 15.38
N PHE A 278 11.06 4.63 16.23
CA PHE A 278 10.60 3.55 17.09
C PHE A 278 10.70 3.97 18.54
N TYR A 279 9.63 3.74 19.30
CA TYR A 279 9.65 3.90 20.75
C TYR A 279 8.58 3.01 21.39
N ASP A 280 9.03 2.19 22.33
CA ASP A 280 8.24 1.18 23.02
C ASP A 280 7.58 0.21 22.02
N GLU A 281 6.25 0.10 22.02
CA GLU A 281 5.48 -0.77 21.13
C GLU A 281 5.04 -0.05 19.83
N MET A 282 5.51 1.17 19.59
CA MET A 282 5.08 2.00 18.47
C MET A 282 6.20 2.27 17.48
N GLN A 283 5.85 2.32 16.20
CA GLN A 283 6.67 2.88 15.14
C GLN A 283 5.87 3.95 14.40
N LEU A 284 6.45 5.14 14.25
CA LEU A 284 5.93 6.23 13.43
C LEU A 284 6.85 6.43 12.23
N SER A 285 6.30 6.33 11.04
CA SER A 285 7.03 6.41 9.78
C SER A 285 6.52 7.57 8.93
N PHE A 286 7.45 8.26 8.28
CA PHE A 286 7.18 9.28 7.27
C PHE A 286 7.89 8.87 5.99
N TYR A 287 7.24 9.00 4.84
CA TYR A 287 7.90 8.74 3.57
C TYR A 287 7.48 9.68 2.46
N LEU A 288 8.39 9.79 1.50
CA LEU A 288 8.22 10.46 0.23
C LEU A 288 8.46 9.44 -0.86
N LYS A 289 7.49 9.32 -1.78
CA LYS A 289 7.59 8.49 -2.97
C LYS A 289 7.56 9.41 -4.19
N SER A 290 8.44 9.15 -5.15
CA SER A 290 8.53 9.87 -6.42
C SER A 290 8.48 8.82 -7.51
N VAL A 291 7.61 9.00 -8.49
CA VAL A 291 7.33 8.02 -9.53
C VAL A 291 7.32 8.73 -10.87
N ASP A 292 8.10 8.23 -11.81
CA ASP A 292 8.07 8.65 -13.19
C ASP A 292 7.11 7.74 -13.96
N ILE A 293 6.03 8.35 -14.47
CA ILE A 293 4.98 7.66 -15.22
C ILE A 293 4.80 8.34 -16.58
N ASP A 294 4.56 7.57 -17.64
CA ASP A 294 4.24 8.08 -18.98
C ASP A 294 2.88 7.55 -19.47
N TYR A 295 1.81 8.29 -19.17
CA TYR A 295 0.46 8.03 -19.67
C TYR A 295 -0.15 9.20 -20.47
N LYS A 296 0.55 10.34 -20.60
CA LYS A 296 0.12 11.51 -21.41
C LYS A 296 0.83 11.63 -22.77
N GLY A 297 1.64 10.64 -23.17
CA GLY A 297 2.10 10.47 -24.56
C GLY A 297 3.12 11.52 -25.05
N GLY A 298 4.08 11.92 -24.21
CA GLY A 298 5.17 12.81 -24.67
C GLY A 298 5.97 13.56 -23.60
N ARG A 299 5.54 13.51 -22.32
CA ARG A 299 6.34 13.95 -21.17
C ARG A 299 6.08 12.99 -20.00
N SER A 300 7.15 12.44 -19.44
CA SER A 300 7.08 11.76 -18.15
C SER A 300 6.61 12.77 -17.10
N SER A 301 5.55 12.43 -16.35
CA SER A 301 5.18 13.15 -15.14
C SER A 301 5.91 12.51 -13.97
N ASN A 302 6.64 13.35 -13.21
CA ASN A 302 7.18 12.96 -11.92
C ASN A 302 6.08 13.23 -10.89
N GLU A 303 5.38 12.17 -10.49
CA GLU A 303 4.33 12.22 -9.47
C GLU A 303 4.96 11.97 -8.11
N LYS A 304 4.58 12.78 -7.12
CA LYS A 304 5.09 12.65 -5.75
C LYS A 304 3.94 12.38 -4.80
N THR A 305 4.18 11.52 -3.83
CA THR A 305 3.23 11.22 -2.75
C THR A 305 3.96 11.21 -1.42
N GLY A 306 3.36 11.85 -0.42
CA GLY A 306 3.80 11.76 0.97
C GLY A 306 2.90 10.81 1.74
N GLY A 307 3.46 10.09 2.70
CA GLY A 307 2.70 9.22 3.58
C GLY A 307 3.20 9.23 5.00
N MET A 308 2.26 8.99 5.93
CA MET A 308 2.52 8.75 7.33
C MET A 308 1.98 7.36 7.69
N GLN A 309 2.74 6.61 8.46
CA GLN A 309 2.33 5.30 8.94
C GLN A 309 2.54 5.22 10.45
N LEU A 310 1.54 4.70 11.15
CA LEU A 310 1.63 4.30 12.54
C LEU A 310 1.51 2.79 12.62
N VAL A 311 2.52 2.15 13.21
CA VAL A 311 2.51 0.72 13.58
C VAL A 311 2.48 0.62 15.09
N TRP A 312 1.68 -0.30 15.60
CA TRP A 312 1.66 -0.61 17.02
C TRP A 312 1.42 -2.09 17.25
N LYS A 313 1.92 -2.57 18.38
CA LYS A 313 1.80 -3.95 18.83
C LYS A 313 0.94 -4.01 20.09
N TRP A 314 0.13 -5.05 20.23
CA TRP A 314 -0.70 -5.35 21.40
C TRP A 314 -0.23 -6.63 22.09
#